data_AF-A0A8C5AX25-F1
#
_entry.id   AF-A0A8C5AX25-F1
#
_cell.length_a   1.000
_cell.length_b   1.000
_cell.length_c   1.000
_cell.angle_alpha   90.00
_cell.angle_beta   90.00
_cell.angle_gamma   90.00
#
_symmetry.space_group_name_H-M   'P 1'
#
loop_
_entity.id
_entity.type
_entity.pdbx_description
1 polymer ?
#
loop_
_entity_poly.entity_id
_entity_poly.type
_entity_poly.pdbx_seq_one_letter_code
_entity_poly.pdbx_strand_id
1 'polypeptide(L)'
;DRLESLICRVGEKSTSSLESNLEGLAGVLEADLPNYKNKILRILCAVARTLPEKLSVYTTLVGLLNARNYNFGGEFVEAMIRQLKETLKNNFYNEALYLVRFLSDLVNCHVIAAPSMVAMFENFISVTQEEDVPQVRSDWFVHVVLSCLPWVGKELYEKKDVEMDRLLSQIEGYLKRRSKTHLPMLQVWTAEKPHPQEEYLDCLWAQIQKLKKDRWQERHILRPYIAFDSVLCEALQHNLPPFTPPGHMPDTQYPMPRVIFRMFDYTDAPEVGDNSPPRLNVACLLIVSSLCVCFAFNKSPPPPLLPQVIFGELFQLPCAPHLDVMYTTLLIELCKLQPGSLPQVLAQATEMLYMRLDTMNTTCIDRLINWFSHHLSNFQFRWSWDDWADCLTLDAEKPKPKFVKEVLEKSMRLSYHQRIVDIVPAGFTPLIPAEPSFYYKYGEESAGKLSAPLE
;
A
#
# COMPACT_ATOMS: atom_id res chain seq x y z
N ASP A 1 -2.43 -26.82 12.54
CA ASP A 1 -2.32 -27.96 11.57
C ASP A 1 -3.59 -28.10 10.74
N ARG A 2 -4.48 -29.10 10.93
CA ARG A 2 -5.65 -29.28 10.03
C ARG A 2 -6.59 -28.07 9.97
N LEU A 3 -7.14 -27.64 11.12
CA LEU A 3 -8.09 -26.51 11.19
C LEU A 3 -7.50 -25.21 10.65
N GLU A 4 -6.24 -24.96 10.99
CA GLU A 4 -5.49 -23.80 10.54
C GLU A 4 -5.27 -23.83 9.03
N SER A 5 -4.89 -24.98 8.47
CA SER A 5 -4.76 -25.14 7.01
C SER A 5 -6.08 -24.90 6.29
N LEU A 6 -7.20 -25.40 6.81
CA LEU A 6 -8.53 -25.18 6.21
C LEU A 6 -8.89 -23.69 6.22
N ILE A 7 -8.70 -23.00 7.35
CA ILE A 7 -9.00 -21.57 7.48
C ILE A 7 -8.04 -20.72 6.61
N CYS A 8 -6.75 -21.04 6.57
CA CYS A 8 -5.80 -20.28 5.76
C CYS A 8 -6.07 -20.44 4.25
N ARG A 9 -6.53 -21.62 3.80
CA ARG A 9 -6.73 -21.92 2.38
C ARG A 9 -8.08 -21.51 1.80
N VAL A 10 -9.09 -21.20 2.63
CA VAL A 10 -10.40 -20.77 2.12
C VAL A 10 -10.26 -19.48 1.30
N GLY A 11 -10.81 -19.44 0.08
CA GLY A 11 -10.62 -18.31 -0.84
C GLY A 11 -9.44 -18.44 -1.80
N GLU A 12 -8.60 -19.49 -1.67
CA GLU A 12 -7.63 -19.85 -2.71
C GLU A 12 -8.31 -20.55 -3.90
N LYS A 13 -7.55 -20.80 -4.97
CA LYS A 13 -8.02 -21.50 -6.17
C LYS A 13 -8.59 -22.87 -5.80
N SER A 14 -9.83 -23.09 -6.20
CA SER A 14 -10.63 -24.28 -5.87
C SER A 14 -11.48 -24.69 -7.08
N THR A 15 -11.86 -25.97 -7.14
CA THR A 15 -12.84 -26.48 -8.12
C THR A 15 -14.28 -26.09 -7.77
N SER A 16 -14.57 -25.90 -6.49
CA SER A 16 -15.86 -25.43 -5.98
C SER A 16 -15.90 -23.91 -5.87
N SER A 17 -17.11 -23.34 -5.89
CA SER A 17 -17.32 -21.90 -5.69
C SER A 17 -16.89 -21.45 -4.29
N LEU A 18 -16.62 -20.15 -4.14
CA LEU A 18 -16.24 -19.57 -2.85
C LEU A 18 -17.33 -19.76 -1.81
N GLU A 19 -18.59 -19.60 -2.22
CA GLU A 19 -19.78 -19.77 -1.40
C GLU A 19 -19.87 -21.21 -0.87
N SER A 20 -19.73 -22.20 -1.75
CA SER A 20 -19.74 -23.61 -1.36
C SER A 20 -18.61 -23.95 -0.37
N ASN A 21 -17.42 -23.39 -0.58
CA ASN A 21 -16.29 -23.59 0.32
C ASN A 21 -16.50 -22.94 1.70
N LEU A 22 -17.08 -21.74 1.74
CA LEU A 22 -17.39 -21.03 2.98
C LEU A 22 -18.46 -21.77 3.80
N GLU A 23 -19.53 -22.20 3.14
CA GLU A 23 -20.62 -22.97 3.76
C GLU A 23 -20.10 -24.30 4.33
N GLY A 24 -19.32 -25.03 3.54
CA GLY A 24 -18.70 -26.29 3.97
C GLY A 24 -17.74 -26.10 5.15
N LEU A 25 -16.90 -25.05 5.10
CA LEU A 25 -15.98 -24.74 6.20
C LEU A 25 -16.72 -24.34 7.48
N ALA A 26 -17.78 -23.54 7.38
CA ALA A 26 -18.59 -23.17 8.54
C ALA A 26 -19.16 -24.41 9.25
N GLY A 27 -19.68 -25.39 8.49
CA GLY A 27 -20.17 -26.65 9.05
C GLY A 27 -19.08 -27.50 9.70
N VAL A 28 -17.87 -27.55 9.11
CA VAL A 28 -16.73 -28.27 9.72
C VAL A 28 -16.31 -27.61 11.04
N LEU A 29 -16.21 -26.28 11.05
CA LEU A 29 -15.79 -25.53 12.24
C LEU A 29 -16.83 -25.62 13.36
N GLU A 30 -18.11 -25.55 13.03
CA GLU A 30 -19.22 -25.74 13.98
C GLU A 30 -19.15 -27.11 14.67
N ALA A 31 -18.96 -28.19 13.91
CA ALA A 31 -18.85 -29.55 14.44
C ALA A 31 -17.64 -29.72 15.39
N ASP A 32 -16.57 -28.95 15.16
CA ASP A 32 -15.35 -28.98 15.96
C ASP A 32 -15.37 -28.00 17.15
N LEU A 33 -16.36 -27.11 17.27
CA LEU A 33 -16.47 -26.15 18.39
C LEU A 33 -16.43 -26.82 19.78
N PRO A 34 -17.12 -27.95 20.07
CA PRO A 34 -17.13 -28.53 21.40
C PRO A 34 -15.73 -28.85 21.96
N ASN A 35 -14.80 -29.23 21.09
CA ASN A 35 -13.44 -29.64 21.49
C ASN A 35 -12.37 -28.58 21.17
N TYR A 36 -12.61 -27.72 20.17
CA TYR A 36 -11.58 -26.85 19.60
C TYR A 36 -11.95 -25.36 19.55
N LYS A 37 -13.04 -24.92 20.20
CA LYS A 37 -13.49 -23.51 20.22
C LYS A 37 -12.35 -22.51 20.42
N ASN A 38 -11.54 -22.67 21.48
CA ASN A 38 -10.44 -21.76 21.79
C ASN A 38 -9.38 -21.69 20.68
N LYS A 39 -9.10 -22.82 20.03
CA LYS A 39 -8.15 -22.90 18.91
C LYS A 39 -8.73 -22.20 17.68
N ILE A 40 -10.01 -22.41 17.38
CA ILE A 40 -10.71 -21.77 16.26
C ILE A 40 -10.75 -20.26 16.45
N LEU A 41 -11.16 -19.77 17.64
CA LEU A 41 -11.14 -18.36 18.00
C LEU A 41 -9.76 -17.73 17.77
N ARG A 42 -8.70 -18.39 18.27
CA ARG A 42 -7.32 -17.92 18.10
C ARG A 42 -6.90 -17.83 16.63
N ILE A 43 -7.22 -18.84 15.82
CA ILE A 43 -6.89 -18.83 14.38
C ILE A 43 -7.64 -17.72 13.65
N LEU A 44 -8.94 -17.57 13.91
CA LEU A 44 -9.76 -16.53 13.28
C LEU A 44 -9.30 -15.11 13.66
N CYS A 45 -8.95 -14.89 14.93
CA CYS A 45 -8.36 -13.62 15.38
C CYS A 45 -6.98 -13.38 14.72
N ALA A 46 -6.19 -14.43 14.51
CA ALA A 46 -4.90 -14.32 13.84
C ALA A 46 -5.06 -13.91 12.37
N VAL A 47 -5.91 -14.59 11.60
CA VAL A 47 -6.11 -14.25 10.18
C VAL A 47 -6.76 -12.88 9.99
N ALA A 48 -7.61 -12.44 10.92
CA ALA A 48 -8.15 -11.08 10.93
C ALA A 48 -7.06 -10.00 11.05
N ARG A 49 -5.93 -10.35 11.66
CA ARG A 49 -4.78 -9.46 11.89
C ARG A 49 -3.70 -9.59 10.82
N THR A 50 -3.48 -10.78 10.27
CA THR A 50 -2.34 -11.07 9.40
C THR A 50 -2.69 -11.23 7.93
N LEU A 51 -3.98 -11.43 7.58
CA LEU A 51 -4.45 -11.64 6.21
C LEU A 51 -5.55 -10.63 5.83
N PRO A 52 -5.30 -9.31 5.93
CA PRO A 52 -6.29 -8.28 5.58
C PRO A 52 -6.73 -8.34 4.11
N GLU A 53 -5.95 -8.96 3.23
CA GLU A 53 -6.29 -9.20 1.84
C GLU A 53 -7.55 -10.07 1.65
N LYS A 54 -7.83 -10.95 2.62
CA LYS A 54 -8.95 -11.90 2.59
C LYS A 54 -10.05 -11.50 3.57
N LEU A 55 -10.07 -10.23 3.98
CA LEU A 55 -10.98 -9.67 4.98
C LEU A 55 -12.43 -10.16 4.81
N SER A 56 -13.05 -9.88 3.66
CA SER A 56 -14.46 -10.16 3.44
C SER A 56 -14.79 -11.65 3.34
N VAL A 57 -13.80 -12.50 3.03
CA VAL A 57 -13.93 -13.96 3.08
C VAL A 57 -14.05 -14.41 4.53
N TYR A 58 -13.19 -13.88 5.41
CA TYR A 58 -13.17 -14.24 6.82
C TYR A 58 -14.33 -13.64 7.61
N THR A 59 -14.78 -12.42 7.31
CA THR A 59 -15.98 -11.85 7.96
C THR A 59 -17.23 -12.63 7.57
N THR A 60 -17.35 -13.06 6.30
CA THR A 60 -18.44 -13.94 5.86
C THR A 60 -18.42 -15.26 6.61
N LEU A 61 -17.25 -15.90 6.75
CA LEU A 61 -17.11 -17.14 7.52
C LEU A 61 -17.55 -16.97 8.99
N VAL A 62 -17.16 -15.87 9.63
CA VAL A 62 -17.59 -15.55 11.00
C VAL A 62 -19.09 -15.28 11.06
N GLY A 63 -19.67 -14.62 10.05
CA GLY A 63 -21.11 -14.43 9.91
C GLY A 63 -21.89 -15.74 9.89
N LEU A 64 -21.45 -16.70 9.07
CA LEU A 64 -22.05 -18.03 8.99
C LEU A 64 -21.92 -18.80 10.32
N LEU A 65 -20.78 -18.69 10.99
CA LEU A 65 -20.58 -19.29 12.32
C LEU A 65 -21.46 -18.66 13.40
N ASN A 66 -21.66 -17.34 13.36
CA ASN A 66 -22.56 -16.64 14.28
C ASN A 66 -24.03 -17.06 14.07
N ALA A 67 -24.47 -17.19 12.81
CA ALA A 67 -25.81 -17.67 12.47
C ALA A 67 -26.08 -19.08 13.03
N ARG A 68 -25.07 -19.96 13.00
CA ARG A 68 -25.13 -21.32 13.55
C ARG A 68 -25.00 -21.36 15.07
N ASN A 69 -24.16 -20.50 15.65
CA ASN A 69 -23.89 -20.46 17.08
C ASN A 69 -23.67 -19.03 17.58
N TYR A 70 -24.73 -18.41 18.10
CA TYR A 70 -24.71 -17.04 18.61
C TYR A 70 -23.67 -16.82 19.72
N ASN A 71 -23.51 -17.78 20.64
CA ASN A 71 -22.56 -17.66 21.74
C ASN A 71 -21.11 -17.61 21.23
N PHE A 72 -20.79 -18.39 20.21
CA PHE A 72 -19.48 -18.34 19.55
C PHE A 72 -19.23 -16.96 18.94
N GLY A 73 -20.22 -16.37 18.25
CA GLY A 73 -20.12 -15.03 17.69
C GLY A 73 -19.79 -13.98 18.76
N GLY A 74 -20.45 -14.06 19.92
CA GLY A 74 -20.19 -13.17 21.05
C GLY A 74 -18.77 -13.32 21.61
N GLU A 75 -18.33 -14.56 21.87
CA GLU A 75 -16.97 -14.85 22.35
C GLU A 75 -15.90 -14.39 21.34
N PHE A 76 -16.19 -14.48 20.04
CA PHE A 76 -15.31 -14.00 18.99
C PHE A 76 -15.20 -12.47 18.98
N VAL A 77 -16.32 -11.75 19.05
CA VAL A 77 -16.32 -10.28 19.13
C VAL A 77 -15.57 -9.80 20.37
N GLU A 78 -15.77 -10.43 21.52
CA GLU A 78 -14.99 -10.11 22.72
C GLU A 78 -13.49 -10.39 22.56
N ALA A 79 -13.13 -11.52 21.94
CA ALA A 79 -11.74 -11.86 21.67
C ALA A 79 -11.08 -10.84 20.74
N MET A 80 -11.78 -10.37 19.71
CA MET A 80 -11.31 -9.33 18.80
C MET A 80 -11.08 -8.00 19.51
N ILE A 81 -11.97 -7.60 20.43
CA ILE A 81 -11.79 -6.37 21.22
C ILE A 81 -10.62 -6.49 22.21
N ARG A 82 -10.45 -7.65 22.87
CA ARG A 82 -9.27 -7.91 23.70
C ARG A 82 -7.99 -7.83 22.86
N GLN A 83 -7.99 -8.48 21.70
CA GLN A 83 -6.86 -8.45 20.77
C GLN A 83 -6.55 -7.03 20.31
N LEU A 84 -7.56 -6.22 19.98
CA LEU A 84 -7.37 -4.82 19.59
C LEU A 84 -6.70 -4.01 20.72
N LYS A 85 -7.14 -4.17 21.96
CA LYS A 85 -6.54 -3.50 23.13
C LYS A 85 -5.07 -3.92 23.32
N GLU A 86 -4.76 -5.20 23.20
CA GLU A 86 -3.39 -5.73 23.30
C GLU A 86 -2.51 -5.20 22.16
N THR A 87 -3.00 -5.23 20.92
CA THR A 87 -2.29 -4.76 19.74
C THR A 87 -1.96 -3.26 19.84
N LEU A 88 -2.89 -2.44 20.33
CA LEU A 88 -2.66 -1.02 20.58
C LEU A 88 -1.64 -0.78 21.70
N LYS A 89 -1.73 -1.54 22.80
CA LYS A 89 -0.77 -1.48 23.91
C LYS A 89 0.66 -1.81 23.46
N ASN A 90 0.79 -2.71 22.49
CA ASN A 90 2.09 -3.13 21.95
C ASN A 90 2.57 -2.28 20.76
N ASN A 91 1.95 -1.12 20.50
CA ASN A 91 2.27 -0.22 19.37
C ASN A 91 2.12 -0.85 17.96
N PHE A 92 1.36 -1.94 17.81
CA PHE A 92 1.12 -2.60 16.52
C PHE A 92 -0.04 -1.95 15.75
N TYR A 93 0.08 -0.66 15.49
CA TYR A 93 -0.99 0.18 14.93
C TYR A 93 -1.47 -0.24 13.53
N ASN A 94 -0.61 -0.82 12.68
CA ASN A 94 -1.04 -1.33 11.38
C ASN A 94 -1.94 -2.56 11.52
N GLU A 95 -1.61 -3.45 12.44
CA GLU A 95 -2.42 -4.62 12.76
C GLU A 95 -3.75 -4.25 13.43
N ALA A 96 -3.72 -3.24 14.31
CA ALA A 96 -4.92 -2.71 14.94
C ALA A 96 -5.90 -2.14 13.92
N LEU A 97 -5.40 -1.49 12.86
CA LEU A 97 -6.23 -1.03 11.74
C LEU A 97 -6.97 -2.20 11.07
N TYR A 98 -6.30 -3.33 10.84
CA TYR A 98 -6.95 -4.50 10.22
C TYR A 98 -8.03 -5.10 11.11
N LEU A 99 -7.81 -5.16 12.42
CA LEU A 99 -8.82 -5.60 13.39
C LEU A 99 -10.06 -4.70 13.38
N VAL A 100 -9.88 -3.37 13.38
CA VAL A 100 -11.03 -2.44 13.34
C VAL A 100 -11.77 -2.54 12.01
N ARG A 101 -11.06 -2.73 10.90
CA ARG A 101 -11.68 -2.95 9.59
C ARG A 101 -12.45 -4.28 9.54
N PHE A 102 -11.95 -5.31 10.21
CA PHE A 102 -12.65 -6.59 10.39
C PHE A 102 -13.95 -6.42 11.18
N LEU A 103 -13.88 -5.73 12.34
CA LEU A 103 -15.08 -5.39 13.13
C LEU A 103 -16.08 -4.56 12.33
N SER A 104 -15.59 -3.65 11.49
CA SER A 104 -16.44 -2.83 10.62
C SER A 104 -17.18 -3.69 9.59
N ASP A 105 -16.49 -4.58 8.88
CA ASP A 105 -17.11 -5.40 7.84
C ASP A 105 -18.01 -6.53 8.41
N LEU A 106 -17.81 -6.92 9.68
CA LEU A 106 -18.74 -7.79 10.42
C LEU A 106 -20.13 -7.16 10.65
N VAL A 107 -20.26 -5.84 10.56
CA VAL A 107 -21.58 -5.18 10.56
C VAL A 107 -22.37 -5.60 9.32
N ASN A 108 -21.71 -5.62 8.15
CA ASN A 108 -22.33 -6.09 6.90
C ASN A 108 -22.66 -7.59 6.91
N CYS A 109 -22.01 -8.36 7.78
CA CYS A 109 -22.26 -9.79 7.98
C CYS A 109 -23.30 -10.08 9.07
N HIS A 110 -24.01 -9.05 9.57
CA HIS A 110 -24.99 -9.15 10.65
C HIS A 110 -24.45 -9.79 11.94
N VAL A 111 -23.15 -9.66 12.22
CA VAL A 111 -22.55 -10.11 13.48
C VAL A 111 -22.52 -8.98 14.50
N ILE A 112 -22.21 -7.76 14.06
CA ILE A 112 -22.11 -6.58 14.94
C ILE A 112 -23.23 -5.59 14.61
N ALA A 113 -23.90 -5.07 15.63
CA ALA A 113 -24.91 -4.04 15.47
C ALA A 113 -24.28 -2.69 15.07
N ALA A 114 -24.77 -2.08 13.98
CA ALA A 114 -24.28 -0.80 13.46
C ALA A 114 -24.17 0.32 14.53
N PRO A 115 -25.13 0.51 15.46
CA PRO A 115 -25.01 1.53 16.51
C PRO A 115 -23.77 1.38 17.39
N SER A 116 -23.35 0.15 17.68
CA SER A 116 -22.16 -0.11 18.51
C SER A 116 -20.85 0.21 17.77
N MET A 117 -20.83 0.05 16.44
CA MET A 117 -19.71 0.45 15.59
C MET A 117 -19.60 1.98 15.47
N VAL A 118 -20.73 2.68 15.31
CA VAL A 118 -20.78 4.16 15.33
C VAL A 118 -20.26 4.69 16.65
N ALA A 119 -20.70 4.14 17.79
CA ALA A 119 -20.21 4.55 19.11
C ALA A 119 -18.69 4.34 19.27
N MET A 120 -18.15 3.24 18.73
CA MET A 120 -16.70 3.01 18.70
C MET A 120 -15.97 4.08 17.87
N PHE A 121 -16.48 4.43 16.70
CA PHE A 121 -15.90 5.50 15.87
C PHE A 121 -16.00 6.87 16.52
N GLU A 122 -17.08 7.19 17.23
CA GLU A 122 -17.20 8.43 18.01
C GLU A 122 -16.11 8.51 19.09
N ASN A 123 -15.84 7.40 19.78
CA ASN A 123 -14.75 7.32 20.75
C ASN A 123 -13.36 7.43 20.10
N PHE A 124 -13.21 7.04 18.82
CA PHE A 124 -11.95 7.23 18.11
C PHE A 124 -11.75 8.70 17.72
N ILE A 125 -12.81 9.36 17.26
CA ILE A 125 -12.76 10.76 16.83
C ILE A 125 -12.65 11.71 18.02
N SER A 126 -13.12 11.33 19.21
CA SER A 126 -12.92 12.13 20.44
C SER A 126 -11.44 12.34 20.78
N VAL A 127 -10.53 11.45 20.33
CA VAL A 127 -9.06 11.60 20.46
C VAL A 127 -8.54 12.87 19.77
N THR A 128 -9.28 13.44 18.82
CA THR A 128 -8.94 14.73 18.18
C THR A 128 -9.13 15.95 19.09
N GLN A 129 -9.73 15.75 20.27
CA GLN A 129 -10.00 16.76 21.29
C GLN A 129 -9.12 16.56 22.55
N GLU A 130 -8.29 15.51 22.60
CA GLU A 130 -7.32 15.35 23.67
C GLU A 130 -6.28 16.48 23.61
N GLU A 131 -6.00 17.09 24.76
CA GLU A 131 -4.96 18.12 24.90
C GLU A 131 -3.59 17.46 25.13
N ASP A 132 -2.51 18.16 24.76
CA ASP A 132 -1.12 17.73 24.97
C ASP A 132 -0.74 16.36 24.39
N VAL A 133 -1.40 15.93 23.30
CA VAL A 133 -1.06 14.70 22.58
C VAL A 133 -0.41 14.96 21.21
N PRO A 134 0.45 14.05 20.72
CA PRO A 134 1.04 14.18 19.38
C PRO A 134 -0.02 14.14 18.27
N GLN A 135 0.12 14.97 17.23
CA GLN A 135 -0.77 14.95 16.06
C GLN A 135 -0.89 13.55 15.43
N VAL A 136 0.21 12.80 15.39
CA VAL A 136 0.26 11.43 14.83
C VAL A 136 -0.66 10.43 15.57
N ARG A 137 -1.02 10.70 16.83
CA ARG A 137 -2.01 9.92 17.58
C ARG A 137 -3.40 10.13 16.99
N SER A 138 -3.84 11.39 16.95
CA SER A 138 -5.16 11.76 16.43
C SER A 138 -5.28 11.41 14.94
N ASP A 139 -4.21 11.62 14.17
CA ASP A 139 -4.10 11.23 12.77
C ASP A 139 -4.35 9.73 12.54
N TRP A 140 -3.81 8.86 13.40
CA TRP A 140 -4.03 7.42 13.28
C TRP A 140 -5.49 7.03 13.52
N PHE A 141 -6.14 7.56 14.56
CA PHE A 141 -7.55 7.26 14.82
C PHE A 141 -8.48 7.78 13.72
N VAL A 142 -8.23 8.99 13.21
CA VAL A 142 -8.97 9.54 12.05
C VAL A 142 -8.76 8.67 10.81
N HIS A 143 -7.51 8.25 10.56
CA HIS A 143 -7.19 7.35 9.45
C HIS A 143 -7.94 6.02 9.56
N VAL A 144 -7.98 5.42 10.75
CA VAL A 144 -8.70 4.16 10.98
C VAL A 144 -10.18 4.31 10.65
N VAL A 145 -10.84 5.34 11.18
CA VAL A 145 -12.27 5.56 10.91
C VAL A 145 -12.52 5.74 9.42
N LEU A 146 -11.83 6.70 8.78
CA LEU A 146 -12.01 6.99 7.36
C LEU A 146 -11.72 5.78 6.47
N SER A 147 -10.66 5.02 6.78
CA SER A 147 -10.27 3.85 6.00
C SER A 147 -11.13 2.60 6.26
N CYS A 148 -12.09 2.63 7.18
CA CYS A 148 -13.08 1.56 7.35
C CYS A 148 -14.38 1.83 6.57
N LEU A 149 -14.67 3.10 6.27
CA LEU A 149 -15.89 3.51 5.56
C LEU A 149 -16.08 2.91 4.16
N PRO A 150 -15.05 2.55 3.37
CA PRO A 150 -15.25 1.80 2.13
C PRO A 150 -16.01 0.47 2.32
N TRP A 151 -15.80 -0.18 3.46
CA TRP A 151 -16.44 -1.45 3.78
C TRP A 151 -17.81 -1.26 4.39
N VAL A 152 -17.93 -0.40 5.41
CA VAL A 152 -19.12 -0.31 6.27
C VAL A 152 -19.92 0.99 6.12
N GLY A 153 -19.39 2.00 5.42
CA GLY A 153 -19.93 3.36 5.42
C GLY A 153 -21.37 3.44 4.96
N LYS A 154 -21.76 2.62 3.98
CA LYS A 154 -23.15 2.51 3.51
C LYS A 154 -24.10 2.08 4.64
N GLU A 155 -23.81 0.96 5.30
CA GLU A 155 -24.65 0.39 6.36
C GLU A 155 -24.75 1.32 7.57
N LEU A 156 -23.63 1.94 7.98
CA LEU A 156 -23.66 2.90 9.09
C LEU A 156 -24.48 4.14 8.74
N TYR A 157 -24.34 4.67 7.52
CA TYR A 157 -25.06 5.86 7.11
C TYR A 157 -26.57 5.58 6.92
N GLU A 158 -26.96 4.40 6.46
CA GLU A 158 -28.37 4.02 6.33
C GLU A 158 -29.07 3.85 7.70
N LYS A 159 -28.34 3.44 8.74
CA LYS A 159 -28.89 3.23 10.09
C LYS A 159 -28.77 4.46 11.00
N LYS A 160 -27.75 5.29 10.79
CA LYS A 160 -27.27 6.32 11.73
C LYS A 160 -26.71 7.54 11.00
N ASP A 161 -27.46 8.07 10.03
CA ASP A 161 -27.05 9.21 9.19
C ASP A 161 -26.68 10.47 10.01
N VAL A 162 -27.50 10.84 10.99
CA VAL A 162 -27.28 12.02 11.84
C VAL A 162 -25.97 11.91 12.64
N GLU A 163 -25.73 10.77 13.28
CA GLU A 163 -24.51 10.52 14.03
C GLU A 163 -23.28 10.46 13.12
N MET A 164 -23.41 9.84 11.94
CA MET A 164 -22.34 9.80 10.94
C MET A 164 -22.01 11.18 10.37
N ASP A 165 -22.99 12.04 10.11
CA ASP A 165 -22.76 13.41 9.66
C ASP A 165 -22.07 14.28 10.72
N ARG A 166 -22.44 14.10 12.00
CA ARG A 166 -21.73 14.72 13.12
C ARG A 166 -20.28 14.27 13.17
N LEU A 167 -20.04 12.97 13.06
CA LEU A 167 -18.70 12.38 13.07
C LEU A 167 -17.83 12.91 11.92
N LEU A 168 -18.36 12.92 10.69
CA LEU A 168 -17.65 13.44 9.53
C LEU A 168 -17.34 14.95 9.66
N SER A 169 -18.26 15.72 10.25
CA SER A 169 -18.05 17.15 10.53
C SER A 169 -16.92 17.39 11.53
N GLN A 170 -16.81 16.56 12.57
CA GLN A 170 -15.71 16.61 13.53
C GLN A 170 -14.36 16.27 12.87
N ILE A 171 -14.33 15.25 12.01
CA ILE A 171 -13.15 14.90 11.21
C ILE A 171 -12.75 16.08 10.32
N GLU A 172 -13.67 16.67 9.58
CA GLU A 172 -13.38 17.82 8.72
C GLU A 172 -12.80 19.00 9.52
N GLY A 173 -13.37 19.29 10.69
CA GLY A 173 -12.87 20.32 11.60
C GLY A 173 -11.47 20.03 12.13
N TYR A 174 -11.12 18.76 12.35
CA TYR A 174 -9.76 18.34 12.70
C TYR A 174 -8.79 18.49 11.51
N LEU A 175 -9.16 17.99 10.33
CA LEU A 175 -8.30 18.03 9.14
C LEU A 175 -7.89 19.47 8.76
N LYS A 176 -8.79 20.44 8.91
CA LYS A 176 -8.53 21.86 8.63
C LYS A 176 -7.47 22.50 9.54
N ARG A 177 -7.27 21.98 10.76
CA ARG A 177 -6.33 22.54 11.76
C ARG A 177 -4.99 21.79 11.84
N ARG A 178 -4.83 20.69 11.09
CA ARG A 178 -3.59 19.89 11.10
C ARG A 178 -2.41 20.67 10.54
N SER A 179 -1.24 20.46 11.16
CA SER A 179 0.04 20.88 10.61
C SER A 179 0.50 19.94 9.50
N LYS A 180 0.99 20.53 8.40
CA LYS A 180 1.51 19.82 7.22
C LYS A 180 3.01 20.03 7.02
N THR A 181 3.74 20.35 8.09
CA THR A 181 5.20 20.60 8.04
C THR A 181 6.02 19.42 7.55
N HIS A 182 5.51 18.19 7.69
CA HIS A 182 6.14 16.96 7.23
C HIS A 182 6.05 16.76 5.71
N LEU A 183 5.11 17.43 5.02
CA LEU A 183 4.79 17.16 3.63
C LEU A 183 6.01 17.31 2.69
N PRO A 184 6.76 18.44 2.68
CA PRO A 184 7.90 18.60 1.76
C PRO A 184 9.01 17.56 1.97
N MET A 185 9.14 17.03 3.20
CA MET A 185 10.15 16.03 3.53
C MET A 185 9.80 14.64 3.00
N LEU A 186 8.51 14.35 2.81
CA LEU A 186 8.00 13.03 2.45
C LEU A 186 7.53 12.93 0.99
N GLN A 187 7.52 14.05 0.26
CA GLN A 187 7.17 14.08 -1.15
C GLN A 187 8.26 13.45 -2.03
N VAL A 188 7.86 12.53 -2.91
CA VAL A 188 8.74 12.02 -3.97
C VAL A 188 9.02 13.10 -5.00
N TRP A 189 8.01 13.90 -5.35
CA TRP A 189 8.14 15.07 -6.23
C TRP A 189 7.55 16.30 -5.56
N THR A 190 8.25 17.42 -5.65
CA THR A 190 7.73 18.73 -5.18
C THR A 190 6.85 19.42 -6.23
N ALA A 191 6.91 19.02 -7.50
CA ALA A 191 6.03 19.54 -8.54
C ALA A 191 4.57 19.12 -8.32
N GLU A 192 3.63 20.07 -8.49
CA GLU A 192 2.19 19.79 -8.45
C GLU A 192 1.66 19.11 -9.72
N LYS A 193 2.40 19.24 -10.83
CA LYS A 193 2.03 18.69 -12.14
C LYS A 193 3.01 17.58 -12.54
N PRO A 194 2.54 16.54 -13.24
CA PRO A 194 1.13 16.30 -13.65
C PRO A 194 0.26 15.71 -12.52
N HIS A 195 0.87 15.20 -11.44
CA HIS A 195 0.17 14.67 -10.28
C HIS A 195 0.74 15.25 -8.98
N PRO A 196 -0.08 15.91 -8.16
CA PRO A 196 0.35 16.34 -6.85
C PRO A 196 0.59 15.13 -5.95
N GLN A 197 1.65 15.19 -5.13
CA GLN A 197 1.93 14.20 -4.10
C GLN A 197 1.20 14.64 -2.82
N GLU A 198 -0.01 14.12 -2.64
CA GLU A 198 -0.96 14.55 -1.61
C GLU A 198 -0.67 13.93 -0.23
N GLU A 199 -0.97 14.67 0.83
CA GLU A 199 -0.94 14.16 2.20
C GLU A 199 -2.01 13.08 2.38
N TYR A 200 -1.67 11.97 3.06
CA TYR A 200 -2.51 10.76 3.04
C TYR A 200 -3.91 10.93 3.63
N LEU A 201 -4.10 11.78 4.65
CA LEU A 201 -5.43 12.03 5.23
C LEU A 201 -6.25 12.99 4.39
N ASP A 202 -5.63 14.01 3.77
CA ASP A 202 -6.32 14.88 2.81
C ASP A 202 -6.83 14.07 1.61
N CYS A 203 -5.98 13.20 1.07
CA CYS A 203 -6.31 12.34 -0.06
C CYS A 203 -7.45 11.35 0.30
N LEU A 204 -7.34 10.70 1.46
CA LEU A 204 -8.36 9.79 1.99
C LEU A 204 -9.68 10.52 2.24
N TRP A 205 -9.64 11.72 2.81
CA TRP A 205 -10.83 12.53 3.02
C TRP A 205 -11.54 12.85 1.70
N ALA A 206 -10.81 13.29 0.68
CA ALA A 206 -11.38 13.56 -0.64
C ALA A 206 -12.04 12.31 -1.25
N GLN A 207 -11.43 11.13 -1.06
CA GLN A 207 -11.97 9.84 -1.51
C GLN A 207 -13.25 9.47 -0.77
N ILE A 208 -13.31 9.67 0.56
CA ILE A 208 -14.53 9.43 1.35
C ILE A 208 -15.63 10.42 0.98
N GLN A 209 -15.32 11.69 0.74
CA GLN A 209 -16.30 12.67 0.31
C GLN A 209 -16.89 12.32 -1.07
N LYS A 210 -16.06 11.81 -1.99
CA LYS A 210 -16.55 11.25 -3.25
C LYS A 210 -17.44 10.02 -3.01
N LEU A 211 -17.01 9.08 -2.19
CA LEU A 211 -17.79 7.88 -1.87
C LEU A 211 -19.17 8.25 -1.30
N LYS A 212 -19.22 9.20 -0.36
CA LYS A 212 -20.46 9.75 0.19
C LYS A 212 -21.34 10.38 -0.88
N LYS A 213 -20.76 11.22 -1.76
CA LYS A 213 -21.47 11.83 -2.90
C LYS A 213 -22.06 10.77 -3.84
N ASP A 214 -21.34 9.67 -4.03
CA ASP A 214 -21.77 8.51 -4.82
C ASP A 214 -22.69 7.56 -4.03
N ARG A 215 -23.32 8.05 -2.94
CA ARG A 215 -24.26 7.29 -2.09
C ARG A 215 -23.66 6.01 -1.52
N TRP A 216 -22.39 6.09 -1.11
CA TRP A 216 -21.61 4.99 -0.54
C TRP A 216 -21.48 3.78 -1.47
N GLN A 217 -21.60 3.98 -2.78
CA GLN A 217 -21.44 2.92 -3.77
C GLN A 217 -20.00 2.89 -4.28
N GLU A 218 -19.40 1.69 -4.25
CA GLU A 218 -18.11 1.39 -4.86
C GLU A 218 -18.22 0.10 -5.70
N ARG A 219 -17.21 -0.19 -6.53
CA ARG A 219 -17.28 -1.26 -7.56
C ARG A 219 -16.16 -2.30 -7.46
N HIS A 220 -15.36 -2.27 -6.40
CA HIS A 220 -14.12 -3.03 -6.31
C HIS A 220 -14.13 -4.10 -5.20
N ILE A 221 -14.70 -3.81 -4.03
CA ILE A 221 -14.66 -4.73 -2.89
C ILE A 221 -15.50 -5.98 -3.22
N LEU A 222 -14.88 -7.15 -3.14
CA LEU A 222 -15.60 -8.42 -3.18
C LEU A 222 -16.31 -8.64 -1.84
N ARG A 223 -17.61 -8.92 -1.88
CA ARG A 223 -18.47 -9.05 -0.69
C ARG A 223 -19.19 -10.40 -0.68
N PRO A 224 -18.51 -11.51 -0.31
CA PRO A 224 -19.09 -12.86 -0.41
C PRO A 224 -20.38 -13.03 0.40
N TYR A 225 -20.50 -12.34 1.54
CA TYR A 225 -21.67 -12.35 2.41
C TYR A 225 -22.97 -11.93 1.72
N ILE A 226 -22.94 -11.20 0.61
CA ILE A 226 -24.15 -10.86 -0.17
C ILE A 226 -24.84 -12.12 -0.70
N ALA A 227 -24.09 -13.18 -1.01
CA ALA A 227 -24.66 -14.46 -1.47
C ALA A 227 -25.38 -15.25 -0.36
N PHE A 228 -25.21 -14.84 0.90
CA PHE A 228 -25.75 -15.50 2.10
C PHE A 228 -26.79 -14.65 2.83
N ASP A 229 -27.36 -13.64 2.16
CA ASP A 229 -28.28 -12.67 2.76
C ASP A 229 -29.45 -13.33 3.52
N SER A 230 -30.02 -14.41 2.97
CA SER A 230 -31.12 -15.15 3.61
C SER A 230 -30.73 -15.80 4.94
N VAL A 231 -29.46 -16.20 5.11
CA VAL A 231 -28.95 -16.81 6.34
C VAL A 231 -28.54 -15.74 7.34
N LEU A 232 -27.83 -14.71 6.86
CA LEU A 232 -27.24 -13.68 7.73
C LEU A 232 -28.29 -12.70 8.28
N CYS A 233 -29.36 -12.41 7.54
CA CYS A 233 -30.43 -11.54 8.01
C CYS A 233 -31.21 -12.12 9.20
N GLU A 234 -31.28 -13.44 9.33
CA GLU A 234 -31.94 -14.13 10.45
C GLU A 234 -31.03 -14.23 11.70
N ALA A 235 -29.73 -13.97 11.54
CA ALA A 235 -28.78 -14.05 12.64
C ALA A 235 -28.95 -12.90 13.64
N LEU A 236 -28.85 -13.23 14.93
CA LEU A 236 -28.83 -12.23 15.99
C LEU A 236 -27.48 -11.49 16.00
N GLN A 237 -27.55 -10.17 16.18
CA GLN A 237 -26.40 -9.29 16.27
C GLN A 237 -25.86 -9.18 17.70
N HIS A 238 -24.59 -8.81 17.81
CA HIS A 238 -23.90 -8.50 19.06
C HIS A 238 -23.63 -7.00 19.16
N ASN A 239 -23.66 -6.46 20.37
CA ASN A 239 -23.16 -5.12 20.63
C ASN A 239 -21.68 -5.19 21.00
N LEU A 240 -20.86 -4.29 20.44
CA LEU A 240 -19.49 -4.13 20.89
C LEU A 240 -19.46 -3.70 22.37
N PRO A 241 -18.59 -4.28 23.20
CA PRO A 241 -18.27 -3.72 24.51
C PRO A 241 -17.79 -2.26 24.37
N PRO A 242 -18.07 -1.38 25.34
CA PRO A 242 -17.55 -0.03 25.33
C PRO A 242 -16.03 -0.03 25.16
N PHE A 243 -15.56 0.70 24.14
CA PHE A 243 -14.15 0.83 23.83
C PHE A 243 -13.68 2.24 24.10
N THR A 244 -12.69 2.38 24.98
CA THR A 244 -11.98 3.64 25.21
C THR A 244 -10.58 3.51 24.62
N PRO A 245 -10.16 4.42 23.72
CA PRO A 245 -8.78 4.48 23.25
C PRO A 245 -7.79 4.47 24.42
N PRO A 246 -6.72 3.66 24.37
CA PRO A 246 -5.66 3.73 25.38
C PRO A 246 -5.09 5.15 25.45
N GLY A 247 -4.93 5.69 26.66
CA GLY A 247 -4.33 7.01 26.87
C GLY A 247 -2.93 7.12 26.27
N HIS A 248 -2.52 8.33 25.91
CA HIS A 248 -1.16 8.57 25.41
C HIS A 248 -0.14 8.34 26.52
N MET A 249 0.93 7.61 26.21
CA MET A 249 2.12 7.47 27.06
C MET A 249 3.36 7.96 26.28
N PRO A 250 4.38 8.55 26.94
CA PRO A 250 5.56 9.09 26.26
C PRO A 250 6.35 8.07 25.40
N ASP A 251 6.26 6.78 25.72
CA ASP A 251 6.88 5.66 25.01
C ASP A 251 6.02 5.12 23.85
N THR A 252 4.81 5.65 23.65
CA THR A 252 3.90 5.21 22.60
C THR A 252 4.39 5.65 21.22
N GLN A 253 4.52 4.71 20.29
CA GLN A 253 5.02 4.97 18.94
C GLN A 253 3.91 4.87 17.90
N TYR A 254 3.39 6.03 17.48
CA TYR A 254 2.37 6.10 16.43
C TYR A 254 2.99 6.03 15.02
N PRO A 255 2.25 5.53 14.02
CA PRO A 255 2.72 5.56 12.63
C PRO A 255 3.01 6.99 12.14
N MET A 256 4.08 7.13 11.37
CA MET A 256 4.40 8.39 10.70
C MET A 256 3.33 8.78 9.66
N PRO A 257 3.12 10.09 9.43
CA PRO A 257 2.31 10.54 8.32
C PRO A 257 2.93 10.08 7.00
N ARG A 258 2.11 9.99 5.95
CA ARG A 258 2.55 9.52 4.62
C ARG A 258 2.11 10.50 3.54
N VAL A 259 2.79 10.40 2.41
CA VAL A 259 2.43 11.09 1.17
C VAL A 259 2.07 10.04 0.14
N ILE A 260 0.96 10.24 -0.55
CA ILE A 260 0.46 9.30 -1.55
C ILE A 260 1.29 9.43 -2.81
N PHE A 261 2.07 8.39 -3.11
CA PHE A 261 2.77 8.29 -4.39
C PHE A 261 1.76 8.24 -5.53
N ARG A 262 1.94 9.12 -6.52
CA ARG A 262 1.12 9.14 -7.73
C ARG A 262 1.98 9.43 -8.95
N MET A 263 1.90 8.54 -9.93
CA MET A 263 2.55 8.75 -11.21
C MET A 263 1.68 8.50 -12.44
N PHE A 264 0.60 7.70 -12.32
CA PHE A 264 -0.31 7.42 -13.42
C PHE A 264 -1.70 8.06 -13.22
N ASP A 265 -2.38 8.28 -14.33
CA ASP A 265 -3.83 8.41 -14.39
C ASP A 265 -4.44 7.66 -15.60
N TYR A 266 -5.74 7.91 -15.87
CA TYR A 266 -6.48 7.21 -16.91
C TYR A 266 -5.95 7.47 -18.33
N THR A 267 -5.22 8.57 -18.54
CA THR A 267 -4.68 8.93 -19.84
C THR A 267 -3.47 8.07 -20.22
N ASP A 268 -2.78 7.50 -19.23
CA ASP A 268 -1.59 6.67 -19.42
C ASP A 268 -1.92 5.22 -19.83
N ALA A 269 -3.20 4.82 -19.76
CA ALA A 269 -3.67 3.48 -20.15
C ALA A 269 -5.05 3.52 -20.83
N PRO A 270 -5.16 4.09 -22.05
CA PRO A 270 -6.43 4.30 -22.75
C PRO A 270 -7.15 2.99 -23.12
N GLU A 271 -6.41 1.89 -23.31
CA GLU A 271 -6.96 0.57 -23.65
C GLU A 271 -7.77 -0.07 -22.51
N VAL A 272 -7.64 0.44 -21.27
CA VAL A 272 -8.40 -0.04 -20.09
C VAL A 272 -9.80 0.59 -20.04
N GLY A 273 -10.08 1.64 -20.84
CA GLY A 273 -11.34 2.38 -20.82
C GLY A 273 -11.66 3.03 -19.46
N ASP A 274 -12.93 3.33 -19.21
CA ASP A 274 -13.48 3.89 -17.95
C ASP A 274 -13.22 3.02 -16.68
N ASN A 275 -12.52 1.88 -16.82
CA ASN A 275 -12.23 0.95 -15.72
C ASN A 275 -10.99 1.30 -14.90
N SER A 276 -10.19 2.31 -15.30
CA SER A 276 -9.14 2.83 -14.42
C SER A 276 -9.80 3.68 -13.31
N PRO A 277 -9.62 3.31 -12.02
CA PRO A 277 -10.28 4.06 -10.96
C PRO A 277 -9.74 5.50 -10.92
N PRO A 278 -10.60 6.54 -11.06
CA PRO A 278 -10.14 7.93 -11.02
C PRO A 278 -9.40 8.23 -9.71
N ARG A 279 -8.58 9.30 -9.69
CA ARG A 279 -7.75 9.71 -8.53
C ARG A 279 -8.49 9.70 -7.18
N LEU A 280 -9.78 10.05 -7.19
CA LEU A 280 -10.67 10.09 -6.01
C LEU A 280 -11.44 8.79 -5.72
N ASN A 281 -11.22 7.73 -6.48
CA ASN A 281 -11.93 6.47 -6.27
C ASN A 281 -11.24 5.69 -5.13
N VAL A 282 -12.04 5.30 -4.15
CA VAL A 282 -11.65 4.47 -3.01
C VAL A 282 -10.96 3.16 -3.43
N ALA A 283 -11.24 2.66 -4.64
CA ALA A 283 -10.49 1.57 -5.25
C ALA A 283 -8.97 1.79 -5.25
N CYS A 284 -8.48 3.04 -5.37
CA CYS A 284 -7.05 3.34 -5.25
C CYS A 284 -6.49 3.08 -3.84
N LEU A 285 -7.24 3.35 -2.76
CA LEU A 285 -6.83 2.99 -1.38
C LEU A 285 -6.74 1.48 -1.21
N LEU A 286 -7.74 0.78 -1.74
CA LEU A 286 -7.89 -0.67 -1.62
C LEU A 286 -6.79 -1.42 -2.36
N ILE A 287 -6.35 -0.90 -3.50
CA ILE A 287 -5.31 -1.51 -4.34
C ILE A 287 -3.90 -1.22 -3.77
N VAL A 288 -3.66 -0.02 -3.25
CA VAL A 288 -2.36 0.33 -2.64
C VAL A 288 -2.11 -0.43 -1.33
N SER A 289 -3.15 -0.72 -0.53
CA SER A 289 -2.97 -1.51 0.71
C SER A 289 -2.74 -3.01 0.46
N SER A 290 -2.75 -3.45 -0.80
CA SER A 290 -3.13 -4.82 -1.12
C SER A 290 -2.49 -5.36 -2.41
N LEU A 291 -1.20 -5.08 -2.66
CA LEU A 291 -0.47 -5.75 -3.74
C LEU A 291 -0.59 -7.29 -3.65
N CYS A 292 -0.73 -7.86 -2.45
CA CYS A 292 -1.03 -9.29 -2.24
C CYS A 292 -2.47 -9.71 -2.64
N VAL A 293 -3.50 -8.87 -2.48
CA VAL A 293 -4.90 -9.19 -2.91
C VAL A 293 -4.95 -9.41 -4.41
N CYS A 294 -4.27 -8.55 -5.18
CA CYS A 294 -4.34 -8.55 -6.63
C CYS A 294 -3.77 -9.83 -7.25
N PHE A 295 -2.78 -10.47 -6.62
CA PHE A 295 -2.30 -11.80 -7.02
C PHE A 295 -3.17 -12.94 -6.48
N ALA A 296 -3.81 -12.77 -5.31
CA ALA A 296 -4.58 -13.82 -4.66
C ALA A 296 -5.97 -14.08 -5.31
N PHE A 297 -6.61 -13.07 -5.93
CA PHE A 297 -8.02 -13.16 -6.32
C PHE A 297 -8.33 -13.19 -7.84
N ASN A 298 -7.37 -13.57 -8.70
CA ASN A 298 -7.60 -13.89 -10.13
C ASN A 298 -8.28 -12.81 -11.00
N LYS A 299 -8.35 -11.55 -10.55
CA LYS A 299 -8.49 -10.39 -11.46
C LYS A 299 -7.14 -9.69 -11.48
N SER A 300 -6.38 -9.88 -12.57
CA SER A 300 -5.12 -9.15 -12.76
C SER A 300 -5.40 -7.67 -12.51
N PRO A 301 -4.64 -7.00 -11.61
CA PRO A 301 -4.75 -5.56 -11.50
C PRO A 301 -4.47 -4.97 -12.89
N PRO A 302 -5.13 -3.86 -13.27
CA PRO A 302 -4.80 -3.13 -14.47
C PRO A 302 -3.27 -2.97 -14.57
N PRO A 303 -2.64 -3.31 -15.70
CA PRO A 303 -1.19 -3.24 -15.87
C PRO A 303 -0.49 -1.99 -15.30
N PRO A 304 -1.01 -0.75 -15.44
CA PRO A 304 -0.36 0.45 -14.87
C PRO A 304 -0.36 0.51 -13.33
N LEU A 305 -1.27 -0.20 -12.65
CA LEU A 305 -1.33 -0.16 -11.19
C LEU A 305 -0.18 -0.93 -10.54
N LEU A 306 0.36 -1.97 -11.20
CA LEU A 306 1.46 -2.75 -10.65
C LEU A 306 2.74 -1.90 -10.47
N PRO A 307 3.29 -1.24 -11.51
CA PRO A 307 4.42 -0.34 -11.32
C PRO A 307 4.09 0.82 -10.37
N GLN A 308 2.86 1.34 -10.37
CA GLN A 308 2.50 2.43 -9.46
C GLN A 308 2.71 2.06 -7.99
N VAL A 309 2.21 0.89 -7.57
CA VAL A 309 2.33 0.50 -6.16
C VAL A 309 3.76 0.07 -5.83
N ILE A 310 4.42 -0.68 -6.72
CA ILE A 310 5.81 -1.12 -6.51
C ILE A 310 6.76 0.07 -6.39
N PHE A 311 6.66 1.06 -7.30
CA PHE A 311 7.46 2.29 -7.18
C PHE A 311 7.00 3.15 -6.00
N GLY A 312 5.72 3.15 -5.67
CA GLY A 312 5.22 3.85 -4.48
C GLY A 312 5.83 3.32 -3.18
N GLU A 313 6.05 2.01 -3.08
CA GLU A 313 6.78 1.41 -1.95
C GLU A 313 8.28 1.68 -2.03
N LEU A 314 8.91 1.46 -3.19
CA LEU A 314 10.35 1.68 -3.37
C LEU A 314 10.74 3.14 -3.06
N PHE A 315 9.94 4.10 -3.48
CA PHE A 315 10.17 5.53 -3.25
C PHE A 315 9.51 6.06 -1.98
N GLN A 316 8.96 5.19 -1.12
CA GLN A 316 8.38 5.62 0.14
C GLN A 316 9.44 6.25 1.05
N LEU A 317 9.16 7.45 1.54
CA LEU A 317 10.00 8.14 2.51
C LEU A 317 9.42 7.96 3.94
N PRO A 318 10.26 7.74 4.97
CA PRO A 318 11.73 7.78 4.92
C PRO A 318 12.37 6.51 4.33
N CYS A 319 11.70 5.36 4.41
CA CYS A 319 12.20 4.08 3.92
C CYS A 319 11.09 3.23 3.28
N ALA A 320 11.49 2.36 2.35
CA ALA A 320 10.62 1.35 1.79
C ALA A 320 10.20 0.32 2.86
N PRO A 321 9.00 -0.28 2.76
CA PRO A 321 8.55 -1.34 3.67
C PRO A 321 9.43 -2.61 3.66
N HIS A 322 10.06 -2.89 2.52
CA HIS A 322 10.92 -4.05 2.31
C HIS A 322 12.28 -3.65 1.72
N LEU A 323 13.22 -4.58 1.69
CA LEU A 323 14.54 -4.34 1.10
C LEU A 323 14.42 -3.94 -0.38
N ASP A 324 15.10 -2.86 -0.77
CA ASP A 324 15.03 -2.26 -2.12
C ASP A 324 15.22 -3.29 -3.25
N VAL A 325 16.14 -4.24 -3.09
CA VAL A 325 16.45 -5.28 -4.09
C VAL A 325 15.26 -6.21 -4.38
N MET A 326 14.36 -6.40 -3.40
CA MET A 326 13.16 -7.22 -3.57
C MET A 326 12.31 -6.69 -4.72
N TYR A 327 12.10 -5.37 -4.80
CA TYR A 327 11.30 -4.74 -5.84
C TYR A 327 11.86 -4.95 -7.24
N THR A 328 13.19 -4.94 -7.41
CA THR A 328 13.83 -5.28 -8.70
C THR A 328 13.51 -6.72 -9.11
N THR A 329 13.70 -7.68 -8.20
CA THR A 329 13.43 -9.10 -8.49
C THR A 329 11.94 -9.37 -8.72
N LEU A 330 11.06 -8.70 -7.96
CA LEU A 330 9.61 -8.80 -8.12
C LEU A 330 9.21 -8.34 -9.52
N LEU A 331 9.63 -7.16 -9.97
CA LEU A 331 9.31 -6.66 -11.31
C LEU A 331 9.81 -7.60 -12.42
N ILE A 332 10.98 -8.22 -12.25
CA ILE A 332 11.49 -9.24 -13.19
C ILE A 332 10.56 -10.45 -13.25
N GLU A 333 10.15 -11.00 -12.10
CA GLU A 333 9.21 -12.13 -12.07
C GLU A 333 7.85 -11.76 -12.65
N LEU A 334 7.37 -10.54 -12.39
CA LEU A 334 6.12 -10.07 -13.00
C LEU A 334 6.23 -9.93 -14.52
N CYS A 335 7.38 -9.48 -15.05
CA CYS A 335 7.61 -9.44 -16.49
C CYS A 335 7.62 -10.83 -17.13
N LYS A 336 8.10 -11.86 -16.40
CA LYS A 336 8.02 -13.26 -16.85
C LYS A 336 6.59 -13.79 -16.85
N LEU A 337 5.77 -13.39 -15.85
CA LEU A 337 4.37 -13.78 -15.76
C LEU A 337 3.48 -13.07 -16.81
N GLN A 338 3.82 -11.84 -17.19
CA GLN A 338 3.07 -11.02 -18.15
C GLN A 338 3.96 -10.45 -19.26
N PRO A 339 4.59 -11.31 -20.10
CA PRO A 339 5.59 -10.88 -21.08
C PRO A 339 5.02 -10.00 -22.20
N GLY A 340 3.72 -10.11 -22.48
CA GLY A 340 3.05 -9.37 -23.56
C GLY A 340 2.58 -7.96 -23.20
N SER A 341 2.61 -7.56 -21.92
CA SER A 341 2.06 -6.27 -21.48
C SER A 341 2.95 -5.54 -20.47
N LEU A 342 3.38 -6.22 -19.40
CA LEU A 342 4.06 -5.53 -18.29
C LEU A 342 5.40 -4.88 -18.68
N PRO A 343 6.27 -5.48 -19.52
CA PRO A 343 7.50 -4.81 -19.94
C PRO A 343 7.26 -3.44 -20.61
N GLN A 344 6.19 -3.30 -21.41
CA GLN A 344 5.85 -2.03 -22.07
C GLN A 344 5.42 -0.98 -21.05
N VAL A 345 4.56 -1.37 -20.10
CA VAL A 345 4.11 -0.48 -19.02
C VAL A 345 5.26 -0.09 -18.10
N LEU A 346 6.19 -1.01 -17.83
CA LEU A 346 7.38 -0.72 -17.02
C LEU A 346 8.33 0.24 -17.75
N ALA A 347 8.51 0.08 -19.07
CA ALA A 347 9.28 1.02 -19.88
C ALA A 347 8.64 2.41 -19.88
N GLN A 348 7.32 2.51 -20.07
CA GLN A 348 6.57 3.76 -19.94
C GLN A 348 6.72 4.39 -18.55
N ALA A 349 6.63 3.58 -17.48
CA ALA A 349 6.85 4.05 -16.12
C ALA A 349 8.25 4.65 -15.95
N THR A 350 9.27 3.97 -16.47
CA THR A 350 10.68 4.41 -16.43
C THR A 350 10.86 5.74 -17.15
N GLU A 351 10.25 5.89 -18.32
CA GLU A 351 10.24 7.13 -19.08
C GLU A 351 9.61 8.29 -18.29
N MET A 352 8.46 8.05 -17.66
CA MET A 352 7.79 9.05 -16.83
C MET A 352 8.61 9.43 -15.60
N LEU A 353 9.32 8.48 -14.99
CA LEU A 353 10.22 8.74 -13.85
C LEU A 353 11.39 9.63 -14.30
N TYR A 354 12.03 9.31 -15.43
CA TYR A 354 13.12 10.10 -16.01
C TYR A 354 12.68 11.53 -16.34
N MET A 355 11.53 11.68 -17.01
CA MET A 355 11.00 12.99 -17.40
C MET A 355 10.62 13.88 -16.22
N ARG A 356 10.44 13.29 -15.02
CA ARG A 356 10.06 14.00 -13.79
C ARG A 356 11.22 14.13 -12.79
N LEU A 357 12.46 13.87 -13.19
CA LEU A 357 13.64 13.94 -12.29
C LEU A 357 13.88 15.33 -11.69
N ASP A 358 13.51 16.41 -12.37
CA ASP A 358 13.85 17.79 -11.98
C ASP A 358 13.37 18.18 -10.57
N THR A 359 12.29 17.56 -10.09
CA THR A 359 11.72 17.82 -8.77
C THR A 359 11.68 16.58 -7.88
N MET A 360 12.32 15.48 -8.31
CA MET A 360 12.35 14.24 -7.56
C MET A 360 13.30 14.38 -6.36
N ASN A 361 12.89 13.88 -5.20
CA ASN A 361 13.72 13.84 -4.00
C ASN A 361 14.99 13.00 -4.25
N THR A 362 16.16 13.48 -3.84
CA THR A 362 17.45 12.83 -4.07
C THR A 362 17.51 11.40 -3.53
N THR A 363 16.90 11.12 -2.37
CA THR A 363 16.83 9.74 -1.83
C THR A 363 16.06 8.81 -2.77
N CYS A 364 15.01 9.30 -3.44
CA CYS A 364 14.27 8.53 -4.42
C CYS A 364 15.06 8.37 -5.73
N ILE A 365 15.80 9.40 -6.16
CA ILE A 365 16.70 9.32 -7.32
C ILE A 365 17.76 8.24 -7.10
N ASP A 366 18.38 8.17 -5.93
CA ASP A 366 19.37 7.12 -5.59
C ASP A 366 18.77 5.72 -5.73
N ARG A 367 17.54 5.52 -5.22
CA ARG A 367 16.82 4.24 -5.36
C ARG A 367 16.50 3.93 -6.82
N LEU A 368 16.10 4.93 -7.61
CA LEU A 368 15.82 4.79 -9.04
C LEU A 368 17.09 4.42 -9.83
N ILE A 369 18.23 5.04 -9.54
CA ILE A 369 19.53 4.71 -10.14
C ILE A 369 19.89 3.26 -9.86
N ASN A 370 19.81 2.83 -8.59
CA ASN A 370 20.14 1.46 -8.19
C ASN A 370 19.18 0.44 -8.80
N TRP A 371 17.87 0.72 -8.78
CA TRP A 371 16.87 -0.15 -9.40
C TRP A 371 17.07 -0.26 -10.90
N PHE A 372 17.24 0.85 -11.62
CA PHE A 372 17.29 0.87 -13.08
C PHE A 372 18.57 0.21 -13.61
N SER A 373 19.74 0.55 -13.06
CA SER A 373 21.00 -0.11 -13.44
C SER A 373 21.00 -1.62 -13.18
N HIS A 374 20.44 -2.06 -12.05
CA HIS A 374 20.28 -3.49 -11.75
C HIS A 374 19.22 -4.15 -12.64
N HIS A 375 18.13 -3.47 -12.97
CA HIS A 375 17.15 -3.96 -13.93
C HIS A 375 17.80 -4.16 -15.31
N LEU A 376 18.52 -3.17 -15.82
CA LEU A 376 19.24 -3.24 -17.09
C LEU A 376 20.23 -4.41 -17.16
N SER A 377 20.97 -4.68 -16.09
CA SER A 377 21.92 -5.80 -16.07
C SER A 377 21.26 -7.17 -16.26
N ASN A 378 19.98 -7.31 -15.90
CA ASN A 378 19.19 -8.53 -16.12
C ASN A 378 18.62 -8.65 -17.54
N PHE A 379 18.63 -7.57 -18.33
CA PHE A 379 18.14 -7.51 -19.71
C PHE A 379 19.22 -7.08 -20.71
N GLN A 380 20.46 -7.53 -20.47
CA GLN A 380 21.61 -7.32 -21.36
C GLN A 380 21.98 -5.85 -21.59
N PHE A 381 21.59 -4.98 -20.66
CA PHE A 381 21.75 -3.53 -20.71
C PHE A 381 21.09 -2.85 -21.92
N ARG A 382 19.99 -3.42 -22.42
CA ARG A 382 19.24 -2.84 -23.53
C ARG A 382 18.34 -1.71 -23.05
N TRP A 383 18.56 -0.52 -23.60
CA TRP A 383 17.69 0.64 -23.41
C TRP A 383 17.77 1.55 -24.64
N SER A 384 16.68 2.27 -24.93
CA SER A 384 16.63 3.27 -25.99
C SER A 384 17.23 4.60 -25.52
N TRP A 385 18.55 4.65 -25.34
CA TRP A 385 19.23 5.83 -24.79
C TRP A 385 18.98 7.11 -25.59
N ASP A 386 18.79 7.03 -26.90
CA ASP A 386 18.51 8.19 -27.76
C ASP A 386 17.21 8.94 -27.36
N ASP A 387 16.25 8.26 -26.71
CA ASP A 387 15.03 8.90 -26.19
C ASP A 387 15.35 9.93 -25.08
N TRP A 388 16.52 9.81 -24.46
CA TRP A 388 17.03 10.69 -23.39
C TRP A 388 18.13 11.64 -23.88
N ALA A 389 18.26 11.85 -25.19
CA ALA A 389 19.26 12.76 -25.76
C ALA A 389 19.06 14.23 -25.31
N ASP A 390 17.90 14.58 -24.75
CA ASP A 390 17.63 15.89 -24.16
C ASP A 390 18.63 16.27 -23.07
N CYS A 391 19.11 15.29 -22.27
CA CYS A 391 20.08 15.55 -21.21
C CYS A 391 21.44 16.06 -21.69
N LEU A 392 21.83 15.75 -22.94
CA LEU A 392 23.14 16.11 -23.50
C LEU A 392 23.29 17.63 -23.72
N THR A 393 22.17 18.34 -23.77
CA THR A 393 22.13 19.81 -23.94
C THR A 393 21.99 20.56 -22.61
N LEU A 394 21.83 19.84 -21.50
CA LEU A 394 21.67 20.41 -20.17
C LEU A 394 23.02 20.54 -19.46
N ASP A 395 23.05 21.38 -18.44
CA ASP A 395 24.19 21.45 -17.51
C ASP A 395 24.40 20.10 -16.80
N ALA A 396 25.66 19.67 -16.66
CA ALA A 396 26.02 18.34 -16.15
C ALA A 396 25.56 18.08 -14.70
N GLU A 397 25.32 19.13 -13.91
CA GLU A 397 24.82 19.00 -12.53
C GLU A 397 23.29 18.95 -12.46
N LYS A 398 22.58 19.07 -13.59
CA LYS A 398 21.13 18.88 -13.64
C LYS A 398 20.74 17.42 -13.39
N PRO A 399 19.52 17.17 -12.85
CA PRO A 399 19.11 15.82 -12.45
C PRO A 399 19.19 14.78 -13.57
N LYS A 400 18.77 15.12 -14.80
CA LYS A 400 18.78 14.19 -15.94
C LYS A 400 20.18 13.70 -16.37
N PRO A 401 21.14 14.58 -16.73
CA PRO A 401 22.49 14.12 -17.11
C PRO A 401 23.21 13.44 -15.93
N LYS A 402 23.03 13.93 -14.70
CA LYS A 402 23.58 13.28 -13.50
C LYS A 402 23.01 11.88 -13.31
N PHE A 403 21.70 11.70 -13.46
CA PHE A 403 21.04 10.40 -13.39
C PHE A 403 21.62 9.41 -14.40
N VAL A 404 21.74 9.80 -15.68
CA VAL A 404 22.30 8.93 -16.73
C VAL A 404 23.75 8.55 -16.40
N LYS A 405 24.58 9.52 -16.01
CA LYS A 405 25.98 9.27 -15.61
C LYS A 405 26.09 8.25 -14.47
N GLU A 406 25.30 8.43 -13.41
CA GLU A 406 25.29 7.52 -12.25
C GLU A 406 24.77 6.12 -12.60
N VAL A 407 23.75 6.03 -13.47
CA VAL A 407 23.24 4.74 -13.98
C VAL A 407 24.31 4.02 -14.79
N LEU A 408 25.04 4.72 -15.67
CA LEU A 408 26.14 4.13 -16.45
C LEU A 408 27.30 3.70 -15.54
N GLU A 409 27.63 4.48 -14.51
CA GLU A 409 28.62 4.10 -13.51
C GLU A 409 28.22 2.82 -12.76
N LYS A 410 26.97 2.74 -12.27
CA LYS A 410 26.46 1.54 -11.61
C LYS A 410 26.40 0.33 -12.55
N SER A 411 26.05 0.55 -13.80
CA SER A 411 26.05 -0.48 -14.84
C SER A 411 27.46 -1.00 -15.12
N MET A 412 28.47 -0.11 -15.14
CA MET A 412 29.88 -0.49 -15.25
C MET A 412 30.32 -1.36 -14.08
N ARG A 413 29.88 -1.07 -12.84
CA ARG A 413 30.20 -1.90 -11.67
C ARG A 413 29.59 -3.31 -11.73
N LEU A 414 28.50 -3.48 -12.48
CA LEU A 414 27.87 -4.77 -12.79
C LEU A 414 28.38 -5.38 -14.11
N SER A 415 29.36 -4.75 -14.75
CA SER A 415 29.92 -5.14 -16.05
C SER A 415 31.39 -4.71 -16.16
N TYR A 416 31.80 -4.18 -17.31
CA TYR A 416 33.15 -3.62 -17.54
C TYR A 416 33.06 -2.41 -18.48
N HIS A 417 34.06 -1.53 -18.45
CA HIS A 417 34.06 -0.24 -19.15
C HIS A 417 33.69 -0.36 -20.64
N GLN A 418 34.40 -1.20 -21.40
CA GLN A 418 34.14 -1.36 -22.84
C GLN A 418 32.70 -1.79 -23.14
N ARG A 419 32.09 -2.64 -22.30
CA ARG A 419 30.68 -3.03 -22.49
C ARG A 419 29.74 -1.83 -22.40
N ILE A 420 30.00 -0.92 -21.47
CA ILE A 420 29.19 0.29 -21.29
C ILE A 420 29.37 1.25 -22.46
N VAL A 421 30.59 1.36 -22.99
CA VAL A 421 30.87 2.12 -24.22
C VAL A 421 30.07 1.58 -25.40
N ASP A 422 29.96 0.26 -25.54
CA ASP A 422 29.33 -0.38 -26.70
C ASP A 422 27.78 -0.31 -26.69
N ILE A 423 27.14 -0.13 -25.52
CA ILE A 423 25.67 -0.15 -25.38
C ILE A 423 25.02 1.24 -25.50
N VAL A 424 25.80 2.32 -25.46
CA VAL A 424 25.29 3.70 -25.57
C VAL A 424 25.60 4.31 -26.94
N PRO A 425 24.75 5.21 -27.45
CA PRO A 425 25.03 5.96 -28.68
C PRO A 425 26.26 6.86 -28.54
N ALA A 426 26.92 7.19 -29.65
CA ALA A 426 28.14 8.01 -29.67
C ALA A 426 27.95 9.40 -29.04
N GLY A 427 26.74 9.97 -29.07
CA GLY A 427 26.44 11.25 -28.42
C GLY A 427 26.57 11.22 -26.89
N PHE A 428 26.46 10.04 -26.28
CA PHE A 428 26.49 9.83 -24.83
C PHE A 428 27.90 9.63 -24.27
N THR A 429 28.95 9.61 -25.11
CA THR A 429 30.35 9.46 -24.67
C THR A 429 30.74 10.37 -23.50
N PRO A 430 30.33 11.66 -23.43
CA PRO A 430 30.66 12.51 -22.29
C PRO A 430 30.08 12.07 -20.93
N LEU A 431 29.06 11.20 -20.93
CA LEU A 431 28.39 10.70 -19.72
C LEU A 431 28.90 9.32 -19.29
N ILE A 432 29.75 8.68 -20.08
CA ILE A 432 30.32 7.36 -19.75
C ILE A 432 31.30 7.53 -18.56
N PRO A 433 31.24 6.64 -17.55
CA PRO A 433 32.21 6.65 -16.46
C PRO A 433 33.63 6.45 -16.99
N ALA A 434 34.60 7.13 -16.39
CA ALA A 434 36.00 6.95 -16.76
C ALA A 434 36.44 5.50 -16.55
N GLU A 435 37.38 5.03 -17.37
CA GLU A 435 37.98 3.71 -17.21
C GLU A 435 38.62 3.59 -15.81
N PRO A 436 38.29 2.54 -15.03
CA PRO A 436 38.78 2.37 -13.67
C PRO A 436 40.24 1.89 -13.67
N SER A 437 41.13 2.77 -14.10
CA SER A 437 42.58 2.56 -14.11
C SER A 437 43.21 3.03 -12.81
N PHE A 438 44.28 2.36 -12.37
CA PHE A 438 45.02 2.80 -11.19
C PHE A 438 45.92 3.98 -11.57
N TYR A 439 45.94 5.01 -10.73
CA TYR A 439 46.90 6.11 -10.85
C TYR A 439 48.13 5.80 -9.99
N TYR A 440 49.21 5.34 -10.61
CA TYR A 440 50.48 5.14 -9.93
C TYR A 440 51.36 6.39 -10.04
N LYS A 441 51.38 7.20 -8.97
CA LYS A 441 52.12 8.47 -8.87
C LYS A 441 53.61 8.37 -9.22
N TYR A 442 54.21 7.18 -9.13
CA TYR A 442 55.63 6.94 -9.38
C TYR A 442 55.85 5.98 -10.57
N GLY A 443 54.89 5.92 -11.50
CA GLY A 443 55.03 5.15 -12.73
C GLY A 443 56.08 5.75 -13.66
N GLU A 444 56.41 5.01 -14.72
CA GLU A 444 57.45 5.40 -15.68
C GLU A 444 57.24 6.80 -16.28
N GLU A 445 55.99 7.22 -16.50
CA GLU A 445 55.65 8.58 -16.97
C GLU A 445 56.00 9.69 -15.96
N SER A 446 56.07 9.36 -14.66
CA SER A 446 56.39 10.29 -13.58
C SER A 446 57.90 10.45 -13.40
N ALA A 447 58.67 9.42 -13.75
CA ALA A 447 60.13 9.43 -13.68
C ALA A 447 60.75 10.45 -14.65
N GLY A 448 60.15 10.65 -15.83
CA GLY A 448 60.61 11.64 -16.82
C GLY A 448 60.36 13.11 -16.45
N LYS A 449 59.45 13.40 -15.50
CA LYS A 449 59.17 14.77 -15.02
C LYS A 449 60.06 15.20 -13.85
N LEU A 450 60.64 14.23 -13.11
CA LEU A 450 61.59 14.48 -12.03
C LEU A 450 63.03 14.72 -12.52
N SER A 451 63.31 14.46 -13.80
CA SER A 451 64.62 14.61 -14.43
C SER A 451 64.84 15.94 -15.17
N ALA A 452 63.89 16.89 -15.12
CA ALA A 452 64.13 18.24 -15.65
C ALA A 452 65.02 19.02 -14.66
N PRO A 453 66.23 19.47 -15.06
CA PRO A 453 67.03 20.35 -14.23
C PRO A 453 66.27 21.66 -14.02
N LEU A 454 66.28 22.18 -12.79
CA LEU A 454 65.94 23.58 -12.53
C LEU A 454 66.98 24.46 -13.23
N GLU A 455 66.60 25.14 -14.32
CA GLU A 455 67.37 26.26 -14.89
C GLU A 455 67.20 27.52 -14.05
#